data_AF-A0A534C1D0-F1
#
_entry.id   AF-A0A534C1D0-F1
#
_cell.length_a   1.000
_cell.length_b   1.000
_cell.length_c   1.000
_cell.angle_alpha   90.00
_cell.angle_beta   90.00
_cell.angle_gamma   90.00
#
_symmetry.space_group_name_H-M   'P 1'
#
loop_
_entity.id
_entity.type
_entity.pdbx_description
1 polymer ?
#
loop_
_entity_poly.entity_id
_entity_poly.type
_entity_poly.pdbx_seq_one_letter_code
_entity_poly.pdbx_strand_id
1 'polypeptide(L)'
;MIEPSRYDANTAYVAVDRHKLDDLKPYIFRTGDGGKTWAPIGGGLPEGAFVHVVREDSARRDLLYAATEAGVFASFDGGRHWQSLQLNLPRSPVHDLVVKGDDLVVATHGRSFWILGDVAPLREVSAAAHASAAYLYTPETGYRLYYPDQVDDRPPSGQNPPAGALIDYYLPSRPTGTVSLDILDAAGSVVRHLTSVKPQGAEQPPEWPDQVHPVDTLPASEGMNRFAWNLRYDDPTQIPGAFYAGLPPRGPIAFPGDYTVRLTYNGETHTAPLALRVDPRVKGSLEGLKQKFALSMQVYHDQDALHRAVNDIRALKSEVATALKEANGKASAAALTAEGGALIKQAAQIEGLLMQVNIKGSEANLNFPGMLNEQIYSFSGLLDDADTAPNAQEIETYAGLHAQLAAQLAAWNALGKSGVASFRAHAQGAGQRAGATSTAR
;
A
#
# COMPACT_ATOMS: atom_id res chain seq x y z
N MET A 1 37.01 -20.27 2.28
CA MET A 1 36.63 -18.98 2.90
C MET A 1 36.60 -19.11 4.42
N ILE A 2 36.85 -18.03 5.18
CA ILE A 2 36.63 -17.97 6.63
C ILE A 2 35.64 -16.84 6.93
N GLU A 3 34.62 -17.11 7.75
CA GLU A 3 33.65 -16.16 8.28
C GLU A 3 33.76 -16.11 9.82
N PRO A 4 34.37 -15.06 10.40
CA PRO A 4 34.37 -14.88 11.85
C PRO A 4 32.95 -14.57 12.34
N SER A 5 32.55 -15.13 13.49
CA SER A 5 31.25 -14.79 14.06
C SER A 5 31.22 -13.34 14.52
N ARG A 6 30.07 -12.70 14.28
CA ARG A 6 29.77 -11.33 14.73
C ARG A 6 29.22 -11.29 16.16
N TYR A 7 28.89 -12.45 16.73
CA TYR A 7 28.31 -12.56 18.08
C TYR A 7 29.25 -13.17 19.11
N ASP A 8 30.28 -13.92 18.70
CA ASP A 8 31.21 -14.58 19.62
C ASP A 8 32.63 -14.61 19.04
N ALA A 9 33.57 -14.00 19.77
CA ALA A 9 34.97 -13.88 19.35
C ALA A 9 35.69 -15.24 19.20
N ASN A 10 35.18 -16.31 19.82
CA ASN A 10 35.76 -17.65 19.69
C ASN A 10 35.13 -18.49 18.57
N THR A 11 34.04 -18.01 17.96
CA THR A 11 33.32 -18.74 16.91
C THR A 11 33.74 -18.26 15.53
N ALA A 12 34.00 -19.20 14.62
CA ALA A 12 34.18 -18.92 13.20
C ALA A 12 33.70 -20.11 12.36
N TYR A 13 33.37 -19.83 11.10
CA TYR A 13 32.91 -20.80 10.12
C TYR A 13 33.86 -20.84 8.93
N VAL A 14 34.03 -22.01 8.32
CA VAL A 14 34.89 -22.20 7.16
C VAL A 14 34.15 -23.03 6.12
N ALA A 15 34.06 -22.50 4.91
CA ALA A 15 33.70 -23.25 3.72
C ALA A 15 34.99 -23.75 3.03
N VAL A 16 35.07 -25.05 2.77
CA VAL A 16 36.21 -25.69 2.10
C VAL A 16 35.76 -26.22 0.75
N ASP A 17 36.35 -25.68 -0.30
CA ASP A 17 36.12 -26.13 -1.66
C ASP A 17 37.22 -27.09 -2.11
N ARG A 18 36.83 -28.30 -2.53
CA ARG A 18 37.72 -29.37 -3.01
C ARG A 18 37.35 -29.86 -4.41
N HIS A 19 36.49 -29.15 -5.16
CA HIS A 19 36.00 -29.65 -6.45
C HIS A 19 37.12 -29.91 -7.46
N LYS A 20 38.23 -29.16 -7.38
CA LYS A 20 39.41 -29.35 -8.25
C LYS A 20 40.20 -30.63 -7.96
N LEU A 21 39.84 -31.35 -6.90
CA LEU A 21 40.38 -32.65 -6.52
C LEU A 21 39.36 -33.77 -6.75
N ASP A 22 38.36 -33.54 -7.61
CA ASP A 22 37.23 -34.44 -7.88
C ASP A 22 36.39 -34.78 -6.62
N ASP A 23 36.41 -33.89 -5.62
CA ASP A 23 35.63 -34.02 -4.39
C ASP A 23 34.56 -32.92 -4.33
N LEU A 24 33.34 -33.29 -4.71
CA LEU A 24 32.19 -32.38 -4.83
C LEU A 24 31.35 -32.29 -3.55
N LYS A 25 31.87 -32.76 -2.41
CA LYS A 25 31.12 -32.76 -1.16
C LYS A 25 30.99 -31.35 -0.57
N PRO A 26 29.85 -31.03 0.06
CA PRO A 26 29.67 -29.76 0.76
C PRO A 26 30.40 -29.75 2.10
N TYR A 27 31.55 -29.08 2.16
CA TYR A 27 32.30 -28.96 3.41
C TYR A 27 32.11 -27.58 4.05
N ILE A 28 31.47 -27.59 5.22
CA ILE A 28 31.41 -26.45 6.13
C ILE A 28 31.87 -26.93 7.51
N PHE A 29 32.73 -26.15 8.15
CA PHE A 29 33.21 -26.40 9.51
C PHE A 29 32.96 -25.21 10.41
N ARG A 30 32.75 -25.48 11.70
CA ARG A 30 32.59 -24.47 12.76
C ARG A 30 33.61 -24.71 13.86
N THR A 31 34.23 -23.65 14.35
CA THR A 31 34.96 -23.64 15.62
C THR A 31 34.17 -22.84 16.65
N GLY A 32 34.34 -23.16 17.94
CA GLY A 32 33.84 -22.37 19.07
C GLY A 32 34.92 -22.11 20.13
N ASP A 33 36.18 -22.39 19.81
CA ASP A 33 37.31 -22.35 20.74
C ASP A 33 38.52 -21.58 20.17
N GLY A 34 38.25 -20.66 19.24
CA GLY A 34 39.27 -19.85 18.59
C GLY A 34 40.10 -20.63 17.56
N GLY A 35 39.51 -21.67 16.95
CA GLY A 35 40.13 -22.44 15.86
C GLY A 35 40.97 -23.63 16.31
N LYS A 36 40.94 -24.00 17.60
CA LYS A 36 41.68 -25.18 18.11
C LYS A 36 41.02 -26.47 17.65
N THR A 37 39.69 -26.51 17.61
CA THR A 37 38.92 -27.63 17.08
C THR A 37 37.86 -27.15 16.08
N TRP A 38 37.56 -28.01 15.10
CA TRP A 38 36.63 -27.74 14.02
C TRP A 38 35.65 -28.92 13.88
N ALA A 39 34.36 -28.63 14.03
CA ALA A 39 33.28 -29.60 13.85
C ALA A 39 32.63 -29.41 12.47
N PRO A 40 32.31 -30.50 11.74
CA PRO A 40 31.59 -30.40 10.47
C PRO A 40 30.15 -29.97 10.71
N ILE A 41 29.68 -29.02 9.91
CA ILE A 41 28.31 -28.45 9.93
C ILE A 41 27.76 -28.33 8.49
N GLY A 42 28.21 -29.19 7.57
CA GLY A 42 27.68 -29.26 6.20
C GLY A 42 26.61 -30.35 6.01
N GLY A 43 26.19 -31.01 7.09
CA GLY A 43 25.24 -32.13 7.05
C GLY A 43 23.87 -31.71 6.54
N GLY A 44 23.30 -32.47 5.59
CA GLY A 44 21.98 -32.19 5.00
C GLY A 44 22.01 -31.33 3.73
N LEU A 45 23.16 -30.75 3.36
CA LEU A 45 23.33 -30.18 2.02
C LEU A 45 23.38 -31.31 0.96
N PRO A 46 22.82 -31.10 -0.25
CA PRO A 46 22.83 -32.12 -1.30
C PRO A 46 24.25 -32.53 -1.71
N GLU A 47 24.43 -33.80 -2.04
CA GLU A 47 25.67 -34.26 -2.69
C GLU A 47 25.89 -33.52 -4.02
N GLY A 48 27.15 -33.20 -4.32
CA GLY A 48 27.53 -32.44 -5.51
C GLY A 48 27.36 -30.92 -5.37
N ALA A 49 26.73 -30.42 -4.30
CA ALA A 49 26.57 -29.00 -4.02
C ALA A 49 27.73 -28.45 -3.17
N PHE A 50 28.96 -28.51 -3.68
CA PHE A 50 30.12 -27.97 -2.96
C PHE A 50 29.93 -26.49 -2.62
N VAL A 51 30.52 -26.06 -1.50
CA VAL A 51 30.23 -24.78 -0.87
C VAL A 51 31.31 -23.76 -1.18
N HIS A 52 30.90 -22.62 -1.74
CA HIS A 52 31.80 -21.49 -2.01
C HIS A 52 31.93 -20.59 -0.78
N VAL A 53 30.80 -20.27 -0.14
CA VAL A 53 30.69 -19.26 0.92
C VAL A 53 29.69 -19.69 1.99
N VAL A 54 30.01 -19.37 3.25
CA VAL A 54 29.09 -19.43 4.39
C VAL A 54 29.09 -18.06 5.07
N ARG A 55 27.92 -17.50 5.39
CA ARG A 55 27.76 -16.24 6.12
C ARG A 55 26.84 -16.40 7.32
N GLU A 56 27.15 -15.66 8.38
CA GLU A 56 26.28 -15.52 9.55
C GLU A 56 25.36 -14.31 9.39
N ASP A 57 24.08 -14.46 9.74
CA ASP A 57 23.10 -13.37 9.68
C ASP A 57 23.47 -12.22 10.63
N SER A 58 23.14 -11.00 10.20
CA SER A 58 23.51 -9.77 10.87
C SER A 58 22.73 -9.48 12.15
N ALA A 59 21.54 -10.05 12.33
CA ALA A 59 20.65 -9.79 13.45
C ALA A 59 20.18 -11.05 14.23
N ARG A 60 20.38 -12.26 13.69
CA ARG A 60 20.06 -13.53 14.36
C ARG A 60 21.28 -14.45 14.47
N ARG A 61 21.70 -14.75 15.71
CA ARG A 61 22.69 -15.79 16.00
C ARG A 61 22.21 -17.14 15.47
N ASP A 62 23.13 -17.95 14.95
CA ASP A 62 22.90 -19.30 14.42
C ASP A 62 22.01 -19.39 13.18
N LEU A 63 21.58 -18.26 12.60
CA LEU A 63 21.06 -18.20 11.24
C LEU A 63 22.24 -18.05 10.27
N LEU A 64 22.45 -19.07 9.44
CA LEU A 64 23.55 -19.12 8.47
C LEU A 64 23.00 -19.24 7.05
N TYR A 65 23.73 -18.65 6.09
CA TYR A 65 23.46 -18.78 4.66
C TYR A 65 24.66 -19.44 3.98
N ALA A 66 24.42 -20.39 3.08
CA ALA A 66 25.45 -21.05 2.28
C ALA A 66 25.20 -20.82 0.79
N ALA A 67 26.23 -20.33 0.10
CA ALA A 67 26.29 -20.28 -1.36
C ALA A 67 27.00 -21.52 -1.87
N THR A 68 26.35 -22.23 -2.78
CA THR A 68 26.80 -23.53 -3.27
C THR A 68 26.72 -23.59 -4.79
N GLU A 69 27.27 -24.66 -5.36
CA GLU A 69 27.11 -24.96 -6.79
C GLU A 69 25.63 -25.20 -7.20
N ALA A 70 24.77 -25.56 -6.24
CA ALA A 70 23.37 -25.88 -6.49
C ALA A 70 22.38 -24.74 -6.18
N GLY A 71 22.86 -23.60 -5.65
CA GLY A 71 22.02 -22.49 -5.21
C GLY A 71 22.34 -22.03 -3.78
N VAL A 72 21.39 -21.35 -3.15
CA VAL A 72 21.49 -20.83 -1.77
C VAL A 72 20.74 -21.72 -0.80
N PHE A 73 21.32 -21.97 0.36
CA PHE A 73 20.73 -22.70 1.48
C PHE A 73 20.76 -21.84 2.75
N ALA A 74 19.80 -22.07 3.64
CA ALA A 74 19.77 -21.47 4.97
C ALA A 74 19.76 -22.54 6.06
N SER A 75 20.38 -22.22 7.19
CA SER A 75 20.33 -23.00 8.42
C SER A 75 19.85 -22.13 9.56
N PHE A 76 18.93 -22.63 10.37
CA PHE A 76 18.33 -21.90 11.50
C PHE A 76 18.89 -22.33 12.86
N ASP A 77 19.90 -23.20 12.86
CA ASP A 77 20.40 -23.89 14.04
C ASP A 77 21.92 -24.09 14.05
N GLY A 78 22.65 -23.14 13.44
CA GLY A 78 24.11 -23.09 13.48
C GLY A 78 24.79 -24.05 12.51
N GLY A 79 24.10 -24.43 11.43
CA GLY A 79 24.59 -25.33 10.39
C GLY A 79 24.35 -26.82 10.67
N ARG A 80 23.55 -27.18 11.68
CA ARG A 80 23.25 -28.61 11.91
C ARG A 80 22.27 -29.14 10.88
N HIS A 81 21.32 -28.32 10.45
CA HIS A 81 20.40 -28.63 9.37
C HIS A 81 20.37 -27.50 8.35
N TRP A 82 20.34 -27.87 7.07
CA TRP A 82 20.25 -26.94 5.94
C TRP A 82 19.00 -27.20 5.13
N GLN A 83 18.35 -26.12 4.71
CA GLN A 83 17.20 -26.16 3.81
C GLN A 83 17.42 -25.23 2.63
N SER A 84 16.83 -25.58 1.49
CA SER A 84 16.93 -24.76 0.28
C SER A 84 16.30 -23.38 0.49
N LEU A 85 17.00 -22.33 0.07
CA LEU A 85 16.49 -20.95 -0.04
C LEU A 85 16.44 -20.54 -1.52
N GLN A 86 16.05 -21.47 -2.39
CA GLN A 86 16.03 -21.25 -3.84
C GLN A 86 14.94 -20.26 -4.27
N LEU A 87 13.73 -20.35 -3.74
CA LEU A 87 12.58 -19.51 -4.15
C LEU A 87 12.46 -19.40 -5.69
N ASN A 88 12.53 -18.19 -6.25
CA ASN A 88 12.54 -17.91 -7.69
C ASN A 88 13.95 -17.72 -8.28
N LEU A 89 15.02 -17.89 -7.49
CA LEU A 89 16.40 -17.90 -7.98
C LEU A 89 16.53 -19.04 -9.02
N PRO A 90 17.23 -18.84 -10.14
CA PRO A 90 17.55 -19.93 -11.06
C PRO A 90 18.54 -20.89 -10.42
N ARG A 91 18.46 -22.18 -10.78
CA ARG A 91 19.46 -23.16 -10.36
C ARG A 91 20.77 -22.89 -11.09
N SER A 92 21.66 -22.16 -10.43
CA SER A 92 22.97 -21.75 -10.93
C SER A 92 23.99 -21.73 -9.79
N PRO A 93 25.28 -21.88 -10.09
CA PRO A 93 26.33 -21.72 -9.08
C PRO A 93 26.27 -20.35 -8.43
N VAL A 94 26.42 -20.31 -7.11
CA VAL A 94 26.50 -19.07 -6.34
C VAL A 94 27.92 -18.95 -5.79
N HIS A 95 28.67 -17.96 -6.26
CA HIS A 95 30.08 -17.81 -5.87
C HIS A 95 30.27 -16.96 -4.63
N ASP A 96 29.34 -16.05 -4.33
CA ASP A 96 29.37 -15.25 -3.11
C ASP A 96 27.97 -14.80 -2.70
N LEU A 97 27.82 -14.51 -1.41
CA LEU A 97 26.65 -13.82 -0.88
C LEU A 97 27.08 -12.91 0.29
N VAL A 98 26.30 -11.86 0.52
CA VAL A 98 26.47 -10.94 1.65
C VAL A 98 25.11 -10.58 2.25
N VAL A 99 25.06 -10.51 3.58
CA VAL A 99 23.93 -9.96 4.32
C VAL A 99 24.18 -8.48 4.54
N LYS A 100 23.36 -7.62 3.94
CA LYS A 100 23.48 -6.16 4.01
C LYS A 100 22.21 -5.57 4.61
N GLY A 101 22.27 -5.22 5.90
CA GLY A 101 21.05 -4.82 6.62
C GLY A 101 20.10 -6.02 6.70
N ASP A 102 18.93 -5.86 6.10
CA ASP A 102 17.87 -6.88 6.02
C ASP A 102 17.82 -7.55 4.63
N ASP A 103 18.76 -7.25 3.74
CA ASP A 103 18.83 -7.85 2.42
C ASP A 103 19.91 -8.94 2.33
N LEU A 104 19.58 -10.03 1.61
CA LEU A 104 20.56 -11.03 1.19
C LEU A 104 20.89 -10.83 -0.28
N VAL A 105 22.11 -10.39 -0.56
CA VAL A 105 22.63 -10.14 -1.91
C VAL A 105 23.44 -11.36 -2.37
N VAL A 106 23.11 -11.87 -3.56
CA VAL A 106 23.58 -13.15 -4.09
C VAL A 106 24.27 -12.93 -5.43
N ALA A 107 25.51 -13.40 -5.57
CA ALA A 107 26.30 -13.32 -6.80
C ALA A 107 26.31 -14.69 -7.50
N THR A 108 25.55 -14.79 -8.59
CA THR A 108 25.47 -16.03 -9.39
C THR A 108 26.54 -16.10 -10.47
N HIS A 109 26.91 -17.30 -10.89
CA HIS A 109 27.76 -17.53 -12.05
C HIS A 109 26.95 -17.37 -13.34
N GLY A 110 27.17 -16.27 -14.06
CA GLY A 110 26.59 -16.02 -15.39
C GLY A 110 25.10 -15.65 -15.42
N ARG A 111 24.46 -15.42 -14.26
CA ARG A 111 23.01 -15.14 -14.15
C ARG A 111 22.67 -13.89 -13.31
N SER A 112 23.60 -12.92 -13.28
CA SER A 112 23.47 -11.61 -12.60
C SER A 112 23.50 -11.66 -11.07
N PHE A 113 23.36 -10.48 -10.44
CA PHE A 113 23.15 -10.36 -9.00
C PHE A 113 21.66 -10.47 -8.68
N TRP A 114 21.34 -11.13 -7.57
CA TRP A 114 19.99 -11.30 -7.04
C TRP A 114 19.92 -10.74 -5.63
N ILE A 115 18.76 -10.19 -5.25
CA ILE A 115 18.52 -9.68 -3.91
C ILE A 115 17.24 -10.34 -3.39
N LEU A 116 17.35 -11.08 -2.29
CA LEU A 116 16.19 -11.40 -1.46
C LEU A 116 15.99 -10.22 -0.52
N GLY A 117 15.03 -9.37 -0.87
CA GLY A 117 14.65 -8.20 -0.09
C GLY A 117 13.88 -8.60 1.16
N ASP A 118 14.34 -8.07 2.29
CA ASP A 118 13.84 -8.33 3.64
C ASP A 118 13.89 -9.82 4.08
N VAL A 119 14.94 -10.16 4.84
CA VAL A 119 15.14 -11.47 5.49
C VAL A 119 14.59 -11.52 6.92
N ALA A 120 13.90 -10.48 7.40
CA ALA A 120 13.26 -10.50 8.72
C ALA A 120 12.34 -11.73 8.91
N PRO A 121 11.54 -12.17 7.90
CA PRO A 121 10.77 -13.39 8.04
C PRO A 121 11.61 -14.63 8.33
N LEU A 122 12.83 -14.74 7.78
CA LEU A 122 13.75 -15.84 8.08
C LEU A 122 14.26 -15.76 9.52
N ARG A 123 14.48 -14.55 10.03
CA ARG A 123 14.92 -14.36 11.42
C ARG A 123 13.85 -14.76 12.42
N GLU A 124 12.59 -14.52 12.09
CA GLU A 124 11.45 -14.84 12.96
C GLU A 124 10.82 -16.21 12.69
N VAL A 125 11.22 -16.93 11.62
CA VAL A 125 10.56 -18.18 11.20
C VAL A 125 10.46 -19.23 12.29
N SER A 126 11.42 -19.30 13.22
CA SER A 126 11.32 -20.24 14.34
C SER A 126 10.23 -19.84 15.33
N ALA A 127 10.01 -18.54 15.57
CA ALA A 127 8.88 -18.08 16.37
C ALA A 127 7.55 -18.39 15.64
N ALA A 128 7.50 -18.13 14.33
CA ALA A 128 6.32 -18.41 13.50
C ALA A 128 6.01 -19.91 13.35
N ALA A 129 7.02 -20.78 13.20
CA ALA A 129 6.83 -22.23 13.04
C ALA A 129 6.29 -22.93 14.29
N HIS A 130 6.47 -22.31 15.46
CA HIS A 130 5.83 -22.74 16.71
C HIS A 130 4.51 -22.02 16.96
N ALA A 131 4.10 -21.08 16.10
CA ALA A 131 2.81 -20.45 16.20
C ALA A 131 1.72 -21.45 15.80
N SER A 132 0.79 -21.72 16.71
CA SER A 132 -0.43 -22.48 16.41
C SER A 132 -1.48 -21.64 15.67
N ALA A 133 -1.15 -20.39 15.33
CA ALA A 133 -2.04 -19.36 14.80
C ALA A 133 -1.35 -18.59 13.66
N ALA A 134 -2.06 -17.64 13.05
CA ALA A 134 -1.46 -16.73 12.09
C ALA A 134 -0.29 -15.94 12.73
N TYR A 135 0.67 -15.56 11.90
CA TYR A 135 1.85 -14.83 12.34
C TYR A 135 2.05 -13.60 11.45
N LEU A 136 2.11 -12.43 12.07
CA LEU A 136 2.47 -11.19 11.41
C LEU A 136 3.93 -10.91 11.74
N TYR A 137 4.79 -10.95 10.72
CA TYR A 137 6.21 -10.68 10.87
C TYR A 137 6.43 -9.20 11.14
N THR A 138 7.49 -8.86 11.87
CA THR A 138 7.85 -7.46 12.09
C THR A 138 8.35 -6.87 10.77
N PRO A 139 7.65 -5.87 10.19
CA PRO A 139 8.13 -5.22 8.98
C PRO A 139 9.48 -4.54 9.20
N GLU A 140 10.29 -4.49 8.15
CA GLU A 140 11.47 -3.62 8.14
C GLU A 140 11.09 -2.14 8.24
N THR A 141 12.10 -1.29 8.46
CA THR A 141 11.88 0.17 8.43
C THR A 141 11.52 0.60 7.02
N GLY A 142 10.28 1.07 6.84
CA GLY A 142 9.84 1.70 5.60
C GLY A 142 10.49 3.08 5.42
N TYR A 143 10.83 3.41 4.18
CA TYR A 143 11.34 4.72 3.82
C TYR A 143 10.41 5.41 2.84
N ARG A 144 10.14 6.69 3.08
CA ARG A 144 9.39 7.53 2.15
C ARG A 144 10.29 7.90 0.97
N LEU A 145 10.34 7.01 -0.03
CA LEU A 145 11.17 7.15 -1.22
C LEU A 145 10.34 7.64 -2.41
N TYR A 146 10.91 8.58 -3.15
CA TYR A 146 10.40 9.03 -4.44
C TYR A 146 11.13 8.29 -5.56
N TYR A 147 10.38 7.49 -6.33
CA TYR A 147 10.90 6.79 -7.50
C TYR A 147 10.63 7.62 -8.75
N PRO A 148 11.52 7.58 -9.76
CA PRO A 148 11.24 8.22 -11.04
C PRO A 148 10.06 7.52 -11.73
N ASP A 149 9.23 8.29 -12.43
CA ASP A 149 8.07 7.78 -13.17
C ASP A 149 8.48 6.84 -14.32
N GLN A 150 9.72 6.96 -14.80
CA GLN A 150 10.30 6.15 -15.87
C GLN A 150 11.67 5.65 -15.43
N VAL A 151 11.82 4.33 -15.35
CA VAL A 151 13.11 3.66 -15.17
C VAL A 151 13.50 3.06 -16.52
N ASP A 152 14.71 3.34 -17.00
CA ASP A 152 15.25 2.68 -18.19
C ASP A 152 15.38 1.17 -17.91
N ASP A 153 14.49 0.39 -18.49
CA ASP A 153 14.37 -1.06 -18.30
C ASP A 153 15.12 -1.86 -19.37
N ARG A 154 15.95 -1.20 -20.20
CA ARG A 154 16.75 -1.87 -21.22
C ARG A 154 17.66 -2.94 -20.60
N PRO A 155 17.62 -4.19 -21.10
CA PRO A 155 18.44 -5.27 -20.56
C PRO A 155 19.95 -4.99 -20.62
N PRO A 156 20.74 -5.44 -19.62
CA PRO A 156 20.30 -6.14 -18.42
C PRO A 156 19.76 -5.17 -17.36
N SER A 157 18.47 -5.30 -17.04
CA SER A 157 17.79 -4.54 -15.98
C SER A 157 17.37 -5.48 -14.85
N GLY A 158 17.41 -4.97 -13.63
CA GLY A 158 16.86 -5.63 -12.45
C GLY A 158 15.49 -5.05 -12.09
N GLN A 159 14.74 -5.75 -11.25
CA GLN A 159 13.52 -5.20 -10.68
C GLN A 159 13.87 -4.43 -9.40
N ASN A 160 13.40 -3.19 -9.30
CA ASN A 160 13.42 -2.47 -8.04
C ASN A 160 12.48 -3.14 -7.03
N PRO A 161 12.76 -3.04 -5.72
CA PRO A 161 11.80 -3.49 -4.71
C PRO A 161 10.48 -2.75 -4.88
N PRO A 162 9.34 -3.36 -4.48
CA PRO A 162 8.07 -2.67 -4.43
C PRO A 162 8.19 -1.36 -3.63
N ALA A 163 7.53 -0.30 -4.11
CA ALA A 163 7.52 0.96 -3.37
C ALA A 163 6.71 0.83 -2.08
N GLY A 164 7.25 1.37 -0.99
CA GLY A 164 6.57 1.49 0.30
C GLY A 164 7.11 0.56 1.37
N ALA A 165 6.24 0.08 2.27
CA ALA A 165 6.59 -0.83 3.35
C ALA A 165 6.15 -2.26 3.04
N LEU A 166 7.09 -3.20 3.04
CA LEU A 166 6.80 -4.63 2.87
C LEU A 166 6.22 -5.19 4.17
N ILE A 167 5.12 -5.92 4.05
CA ILE A 167 4.45 -6.56 5.16
C ILE A 167 4.28 -8.04 4.83
N ASP A 168 4.93 -8.88 5.62
CA ASP A 168 4.86 -10.32 5.51
C ASP A 168 4.01 -10.93 6.61
N TYR A 169 3.22 -11.94 6.26
CA TYR A 169 2.43 -12.71 7.21
C TYR A 169 2.24 -14.15 6.75
N TYR A 170 2.10 -15.03 7.74
CA TYR A 170 1.82 -16.45 7.56
C TYR A 170 0.38 -16.75 7.98
N LEU A 171 -0.36 -17.43 7.11
CA LEU A 171 -1.70 -17.95 7.39
C LEU A 171 -1.61 -19.49 7.50
N PRO A 172 -1.98 -20.10 8.64
CA PRO A 172 -1.81 -21.54 8.86
C PRO A 172 -2.77 -22.40 8.05
N SER A 173 -3.85 -21.81 7.54
CA SER A 173 -4.83 -22.49 6.69
C SER A 173 -5.54 -21.48 5.79
N ARG A 174 -6.17 -21.95 4.71
CA ARG A 174 -6.99 -21.09 3.86
C ARG A 174 -8.04 -20.34 4.71
N PRO A 175 -8.16 -18.99 4.58
CA PRO A 175 -9.13 -18.22 5.35
C PRO A 175 -10.57 -18.67 5.11
N THR A 176 -11.39 -18.67 6.17
CA THR A 176 -12.83 -18.94 6.06
C THR A 176 -13.65 -17.67 5.86
N GLY A 177 -13.04 -16.51 6.07
CA GLY A 177 -13.65 -15.19 5.87
C GLY A 177 -12.65 -14.20 5.30
N THR A 178 -13.00 -12.92 5.40
CA THR A 178 -12.15 -11.81 4.97
C THR A 178 -10.89 -11.71 5.83
N VAL A 179 -9.74 -11.56 5.17
CA VAL A 179 -8.49 -11.12 5.80
C VAL A 179 -8.40 -9.62 5.64
N SER A 180 -8.08 -8.91 6.72
CA SER A 180 -7.85 -7.47 6.65
C SER A 180 -6.54 -7.08 7.30
N LEU A 181 -6.01 -5.96 6.86
CA LEU A 181 -4.79 -5.37 7.37
C LEU A 181 -5.04 -3.88 7.58
N ASP A 182 -5.00 -3.45 8.83
CA ASP A 182 -5.09 -2.05 9.21
C ASP A 182 -3.69 -1.52 9.49
N ILE A 183 -3.39 -0.34 8.96
CA ILE A 183 -2.24 0.45 9.39
C ILE A 183 -2.76 1.50 10.36
N LEU A 184 -2.21 1.53 11.57
CA LEU A 184 -2.59 2.48 12.61
C LEU A 184 -1.45 3.46 12.88
N ASP A 185 -1.80 4.74 13.07
CA ASP A 185 -0.85 5.74 13.53
C ASP A 185 -0.49 5.55 15.02
N ALA A 186 0.41 6.41 15.53
CA ALA A 186 0.81 6.41 16.93
C ALA A 186 -0.33 6.71 17.92
N ALA A 187 -1.45 7.29 17.46
CA ALA A 187 -2.64 7.53 18.27
C ALA A 187 -3.64 6.36 18.24
N GLY A 188 -3.38 5.33 17.42
CA GLY A 188 -4.28 4.19 17.22
C GLY A 188 -5.42 4.47 16.23
N SER A 189 -5.33 5.54 15.44
CA SER A 189 -6.28 5.83 14.36
C SER A 189 -5.91 5.00 13.14
N VAL A 190 -6.92 4.45 12.44
CA VAL A 190 -6.70 3.74 11.18
C VAL A 190 -6.34 4.75 10.09
N VAL A 191 -5.18 4.54 9.49
CA VAL A 191 -4.62 5.34 8.39
C VAL A 191 -4.96 4.72 7.05
N ARG A 192 -4.86 3.39 6.96
CA ARG A 192 -5.17 2.60 5.77
C ARG A 192 -5.87 1.32 6.20
N HIS A 193 -6.98 0.99 5.54
CA HIS A 193 -7.65 -0.29 5.65
C HIS A 193 -7.50 -1.07 4.34
N LEU A 194 -6.97 -2.30 4.44
CA LEU A 194 -6.79 -3.20 3.31
C LEU A 194 -7.57 -4.49 3.55
N THR A 195 -8.06 -5.10 2.48
CA THR A 195 -8.92 -6.29 2.55
C THR A 195 -8.60 -7.28 1.44
N SER A 196 -8.77 -8.58 1.73
CA SER A 196 -8.66 -9.66 0.75
C SER A 196 -9.85 -9.75 -0.19
N VAL A 197 -10.91 -8.97 0.05
CA VAL A 197 -12.08 -8.88 -0.81
C VAL A 197 -11.90 -7.66 -1.70
N LYS A 198 -11.93 -7.86 -3.02
CA LYS A 198 -11.88 -6.75 -3.98
C LYS A 198 -13.00 -5.76 -3.61
N PRO A 199 -12.67 -4.50 -3.25
CA PRO A 199 -13.70 -3.52 -2.95
C PRO A 199 -14.65 -3.41 -4.14
N GLN A 200 -15.96 -3.43 -3.89
CA GLN A 200 -16.95 -2.97 -4.88
C GLN A 200 -16.90 -1.44 -4.93
N GLY A 201 -15.74 -0.90 -5.32
CA GLY A 201 -15.55 0.52 -5.55
C GLY A 201 -16.32 0.96 -6.78
N ALA A 202 -16.64 2.25 -6.84
CA ALA A 202 -17.24 2.83 -8.03
C ALA A 202 -16.19 2.84 -9.15
N GLU A 203 -16.31 1.93 -10.11
CA GLU A 203 -15.34 1.83 -11.22
C GLU A 203 -15.22 3.18 -11.92
N GLN A 204 -14.00 3.73 -11.88
CA GLN A 204 -13.63 4.87 -12.70
C GLN A 204 -13.29 4.33 -14.10
N PRO A 205 -13.77 4.97 -15.17
CA PRO A 205 -13.34 4.62 -16.51
C PRO A 205 -11.82 4.75 -16.61
N PRO A 206 -11.12 3.75 -17.17
CA PRO A 206 -9.68 3.84 -17.34
C PRO A 206 -9.35 4.98 -18.30
N GLU A 207 -8.27 5.71 -18.02
CA GLU A 207 -7.79 6.76 -18.91
C GLU A 207 -7.27 6.15 -20.23
N TRP A 208 -6.54 5.04 -20.11
CA TRP A 208 -5.93 4.28 -21.20
C TRP A 208 -6.19 2.78 -21.03
N PRO A 209 -6.32 1.99 -22.12
CA PRO A 209 -6.58 0.55 -22.05
C PRO A 209 -5.53 -0.26 -21.27
N ASP A 210 -4.30 0.25 -21.19
CA ASP A 210 -3.13 -0.33 -20.54
C ASP A 210 -2.85 0.30 -19.16
N GLN A 211 -3.77 1.10 -18.62
CA GLN A 211 -3.63 1.68 -17.29
C GLN A 211 -3.51 0.57 -16.23
N VAL A 212 -2.35 0.49 -15.59
CA VAL A 212 -2.09 -0.46 -14.52
C VAL A 212 -2.63 0.12 -13.20
N HIS A 213 -3.63 -0.54 -12.62
CA HIS A 213 -4.13 -0.19 -11.30
C HIS A 213 -3.23 -0.74 -10.19
N PRO A 214 -3.03 0.00 -9.09
CA PRO A 214 -2.37 -0.52 -7.90
C PRO A 214 -3.07 -1.79 -7.38
N VAL A 215 -2.28 -2.72 -6.85
CA VAL A 215 -2.79 -3.93 -6.21
C VAL A 215 -3.24 -3.56 -4.79
N ASP A 216 -4.52 -3.29 -4.62
CA ASP A 216 -5.10 -2.92 -3.31
C ASP A 216 -5.82 -4.09 -2.60
N THR A 217 -5.78 -5.28 -3.19
CA THR A 217 -6.37 -6.49 -2.59
C THR A 217 -5.29 -7.31 -1.90
N LEU A 218 -5.51 -7.62 -0.62
CA LEU A 218 -4.57 -8.44 0.15
C LEU A 218 -4.53 -9.88 -0.38
N PRO A 219 -3.34 -10.46 -0.58
CA PRO A 219 -3.19 -11.90 -0.72
C PRO A 219 -3.78 -12.63 0.50
N ALA A 220 -4.40 -13.78 0.27
CA ALA A 220 -5.10 -14.50 1.34
C ALA A 220 -4.94 -16.02 1.15
N SER A 221 -3.74 -16.41 0.71
CA SER A 221 -3.38 -17.80 0.46
C SER A 221 -2.95 -18.47 1.77
N GLU A 222 -3.19 -19.78 1.88
CA GLU A 222 -2.53 -20.59 2.91
C GLU A 222 -1.00 -20.51 2.75
N GLY A 223 -0.29 -20.37 3.85
CA GLY A 223 1.16 -20.19 3.87
C GLY A 223 1.59 -18.72 3.92
N MET A 224 2.75 -18.43 3.33
CA MET A 224 3.35 -17.09 3.33
C MET A 224 2.66 -16.16 2.34
N ASN A 225 2.42 -14.93 2.78
CA ASN A 225 1.86 -13.84 2.00
C ASN A 225 2.70 -12.58 2.22
N ARG A 226 2.82 -11.76 1.17
CA ARG A 226 3.52 -10.47 1.19
C ARG A 226 2.65 -9.40 0.57
N PHE A 227 2.57 -8.23 1.20
CA PHE A 227 1.88 -7.06 0.67
C PHE A 227 2.76 -5.81 0.82
N ALA A 228 2.81 -4.96 -0.20
CA ALA A 228 3.54 -3.70 -0.16
C ALA A 228 2.57 -2.55 0.10
N TRP A 229 2.53 -2.03 1.33
CA TRP A 229 1.77 -0.82 1.62
C TRP A 229 2.48 0.37 0.96
N ASN A 230 1.82 0.99 -0.01
CA ASN A 230 2.30 2.17 -0.75
C ASN A 230 2.48 3.45 0.10
N LEU A 231 2.42 3.33 1.43
CA LEU A 231 2.52 4.39 2.42
C LEU A 231 1.40 5.42 2.36
N ARG A 232 0.31 5.19 1.63
CA ARG A 232 -0.79 6.16 1.53
C ARG A 232 -1.89 5.86 2.54
N TYR A 233 -2.59 6.92 2.94
CA TYR A 233 -3.86 6.84 3.64
C TYR A 233 -4.93 6.16 2.76
N ASP A 234 -6.09 5.85 3.33
CA ASP A 234 -7.27 5.48 2.53
C ASP A 234 -7.62 6.58 1.53
N ASP A 235 -8.06 6.16 0.35
CA ASP A 235 -8.43 7.09 -0.72
C ASP A 235 -9.73 7.83 -0.36
N PRO A 236 -9.91 9.08 -0.81
CA PRO A 236 -11.16 9.80 -0.58
C PRO A 236 -12.33 9.07 -1.25
N THR A 237 -13.55 9.34 -0.78
CA THR A 237 -14.79 8.79 -1.35
C THR A 237 -14.79 8.93 -2.87
N GLN A 238 -14.93 7.85 -3.63
CA GLN A 238 -14.92 7.98 -5.10
C GLN A 238 -16.25 8.51 -5.65
N ILE A 239 -16.20 9.26 -6.75
CA ILE A 239 -17.38 9.67 -7.52
C ILE A 239 -17.62 8.66 -8.63
N PRO A 240 -18.71 7.88 -8.65
CA PRO A 240 -18.95 6.91 -9.72
C PRO A 240 -18.94 7.53 -11.12
N GLY A 241 -18.14 6.94 -12.02
CA GLY A 241 -18.04 7.35 -13.42
C GLY A 241 -17.32 8.68 -13.65
N ALA A 242 -16.58 9.20 -12.68
CA ALA A 242 -15.73 10.38 -12.89
C ALA A 242 -14.48 10.00 -13.71
N PHE A 243 -13.95 10.96 -14.46
CA PHE A 243 -12.71 10.77 -15.21
C PHE A 243 -11.60 11.60 -14.57
N TYR A 244 -10.41 11.02 -14.50
CA TYR A 244 -9.20 11.67 -14.00
C TYR A 244 -8.07 11.44 -15.00
N ALA A 245 -7.17 12.43 -15.14
CA ALA A 245 -5.92 12.25 -15.85
C ALA A 245 -4.97 11.49 -14.92
N GLY A 246 -4.80 10.19 -15.15
CA GLY A 246 -4.05 9.26 -14.31
C GLY A 246 -4.92 8.42 -13.38
N LEU A 247 -4.38 8.12 -12.20
CA LEU A 247 -5.09 7.33 -11.19
C LEU A 247 -6.20 8.17 -10.54
N PRO A 248 -7.27 7.55 -10.03
CA PRO A 248 -8.25 8.23 -9.20
C PRO A 248 -7.58 8.94 -8.01
N PRO A 249 -8.22 9.95 -7.42
CA PRO A 249 -7.74 10.61 -6.21
C PRO A 249 -7.31 9.61 -5.13
N ARG A 250 -6.14 9.84 -4.52
CA ARG A 250 -5.54 8.94 -3.54
C ARG A 250 -5.34 9.63 -2.20
N GLY A 251 -5.27 8.82 -1.15
CA GLY A 251 -4.87 9.31 0.17
C GLY A 251 -3.46 9.93 0.14
N PRO A 252 -3.19 10.92 1.01
CA PRO A 252 -1.86 11.49 1.15
C PRO A 252 -0.86 10.42 1.58
N ILE A 253 0.40 10.60 1.19
CA ILE A 253 1.49 9.72 1.67
C ILE A 253 1.71 10.01 3.16
N ALA A 254 1.85 8.96 3.95
CA ALA A 254 1.96 8.98 5.40
C ALA A 254 3.21 9.73 5.89
N PHE A 255 3.02 10.43 7.01
CA PHE A 255 4.11 11.16 7.66
C PHE A 255 5.08 10.19 8.34
N PRO A 256 6.40 10.41 8.25
CA PRO A 256 7.40 9.61 8.96
C PRO A 256 7.13 9.55 10.47
N GLY A 257 7.08 8.35 11.02
CA GLY A 257 6.70 8.10 12.41
C GLY A 257 6.61 6.62 12.71
N ASP A 258 6.11 6.30 13.89
CA ASP A 258 5.87 4.93 14.30
C ASP A 258 4.39 4.57 14.07
N TYR A 259 4.20 3.43 13.46
CA TYR A 259 2.90 2.87 13.08
C TYR A 259 2.75 1.48 13.69
N THR A 260 1.52 0.99 13.74
CA THR A 260 1.21 -0.41 14.07
C THR A 260 0.51 -1.04 12.88
N VAL A 261 1.00 -2.18 12.44
CA VAL A 261 0.28 -3.04 11.49
C VAL A 261 -0.59 -3.99 12.30
N ARG A 262 -1.87 -4.10 11.94
CA ARG A 262 -2.83 -5.03 12.54
C ARG A 262 -3.42 -5.95 11.48
N LEU A 263 -3.01 -7.21 11.49
CA LEU A 263 -3.59 -8.28 10.69
C LEU A 263 -4.82 -8.84 11.41
N THR A 264 -5.94 -8.99 10.71
CA THR A 264 -7.12 -9.72 11.18
C THR A 264 -7.35 -10.94 10.30
N TYR A 265 -7.35 -12.13 10.90
CA TYR A 265 -7.54 -13.41 10.23
C TYR A 265 -8.49 -14.29 11.03
N ASN A 266 -9.59 -14.74 10.42
CA ASN A 266 -10.63 -15.57 11.06
C ASN A 266 -11.13 -15.01 12.42
N GLY A 267 -11.14 -13.68 12.58
CA GLY A 267 -11.57 -12.99 13.80
C GLY A 267 -10.47 -12.79 14.86
N GLU A 268 -9.29 -13.37 14.66
CA GLU A 268 -8.12 -13.13 15.51
C GLU A 268 -7.30 -11.95 14.97
N THR A 269 -6.70 -11.20 15.88
CA THR A 269 -5.89 -10.02 15.54
C THR A 269 -4.44 -10.19 15.98
N HIS A 270 -3.52 -9.87 15.09
CA HIS A 270 -2.08 -9.90 15.31
C HIS A 270 -1.50 -8.53 14.99
N THR A 271 -0.58 -8.03 15.81
CA THR A 271 -0.02 -6.70 15.65
C THR A 271 1.50 -6.73 15.61
N ALA A 272 2.09 -5.91 14.75
CA ALA A 272 3.53 -5.69 14.68
C ALA A 272 3.83 -4.19 14.53
N PRO A 273 4.93 -3.68 15.13
CA PRO A 273 5.34 -2.30 14.96
C PRO A 273 5.93 -2.07 13.56
N LEU A 274 5.68 -0.90 12.97
CA LEU A 274 6.26 -0.47 11.70
C LEU A 274 6.86 0.92 11.87
N ALA A 275 8.16 1.05 11.62
CA ALA A 275 8.83 2.34 11.59
C ALA A 275 8.82 2.90 10.17
N LEU A 276 8.26 4.09 9.97
CA LEU A 276 8.37 4.86 8.73
C LEU A 276 9.34 6.02 8.93
N ARG A 277 10.32 6.18 8.05
CA ARG A 277 11.36 7.22 8.14
C ARG A 277 11.46 8.02 6.85
N VAL A 278 11.98 9.24 6.96
CA VAL A 278 12.36 10.07 5.80
C VAL A 278 13.46 9.39 5.00
N ASP A 279 13.53 9.69 3.71
CA ASP A 279 14.69 9.32 2.90
C ASP A 279 15.99 9.88 3.53
N PRO A 280 16.96 9.04 3.93
CA PRO A 280 18.19 9.48 4.58
C PRO A 280 19.08 10.37 3.69
N ARG A 281 18.80 10.42 2.38
CA ARG A 281 19.49 11.29 1.42
C ARG A 281 18.98 12.74 1.48
N VAL A 282 17.76 12.95 1.99
CA VAL A 282 17.12 14.27 2.12
C VAL A 282 17.43 14.85 3.50
N LYS A 283 18.06 16.02 3.54
CA LYS A 283 18.49 16.67 4.79
C LYS A 283 17.59 17.84 5.17
N GLY A 284 17.29 17.99 6.46
CA GLY A 284 16.64 19.19 7.02
C GLY A 284 15.16 19.37 6.68
N SER A 285 14.50 18.33 6.16
CA SER A 285 13.14 18.42 5.60
C SER A 285 12.00 18.16 6.59
N LEU A 286 12.24 17.61 7.78
CA LEU A 286 11.15 17.05 8.60
C LEU A 286 10.08 18.08 9.00
N GLU A 287 10.47 19.30 9.39
CA GLU A 287 9.50 20.35 9.76
C GLU A 287 8.74 20.87 8.54
N GLY A 288 9.41 21.02 7.40
CA GLY A 288 8.75 21.38 6.14
C GLY A 288 7.77 20.31 5.69
N LEU A 289 8.19 19.05 5.73
CA LEU A 289 7.35 17.89 5.44
C LEU A 289 6.14 17.83 6.37
N LYS A 290 6.29 18.20 7.65
CA LYS A 290 5.16 18.26 8.58
C LYS A 290 4.12 19.29 8.13
N GLN A 291 4.56 20.47 7.69
CA GLN A 291 3.67 21.50 7.14
C GLN A 291 3.02 21.05 5.83
N LYS A 292 3.78 20.42 4.94
CA LYS A 292 3.28 19.89 3.66
C LYS A 292 2.27 18.78 3.89
N PHE A 293 2.54 17.84 4.80
CA PHE A 293 1.61 16.78 5.18
C PHE A 293 0.32 17.34 5.79
N ALA A 294 0.41 18.36 6.66
CA ALA A 294 -0.78 19.01 7.18
C ALA A 294 -1.64 19.64 6.07
N LEU A 295 -1.01 20.29 5.09
CA LEU A 295 -1.70 20.80 3.91
C LEU A 295 -2.30 19.67 3.05
N SER A 296 -1.57 18.59 2.82
CA SER A 296 -2.09 17.42 2.07
C SER A 296 -3.31 16.79 2.75
N MET A 297 -3.33 16.73 4.08
CA MET A 297 -4.50 16.25 4.85
C MET A 297 -5.70 17.20 4.69
N GLN A 298 -5.48 18.50 4.68
CA GLN A 298 -6.55 19.48 4.43
C GLN A 298 -7.14 19.33 3.02
N VAL A 299 -6.28 19.22 2.00
CA VAL A 299 -6.68 18.96 0.61
C VAL A 299 -7.45 17.64 0.49
N TYR A 300 -6.98 16.58 1.16
CA TYR A 300 -7.64 15.29 1.22
C TYR A 300 -9.08 15.39 1.78
N HIS A 301 -9.26 16.09 2.90
CA HIS A 301 -10.58 16.28 3.50
C HIS A 301 -11.51 17.13 2.62
N ASP A 302 -10.98 18.17 1.99
CA ASP A 302 -11.73 18.99 1.04
C ASP A 302 -12.16 18.17 -0.19
N GLN A 303 -11.27 17.33 -0.71
CA GLN A 303 -11.58 16.44 -1.83
C GLN A 303 -12.64 15.40 -1.46
N ASP A 304 -12.52 14.76 -0.29
CA ASP A 304 -13.53 13.83 0.21
C ASP A 304 -14.89 14.49 0.42
N ALA A 305 -14.92 15.70 1.00
CA ALA A 305 -16.15 16.47 1.20
C ALA A 305 -16.79 16.87 -0.14
N LEU A 306 -15.99 17.28 -1.14
CA LEU A 306 -16.45 17.55 -2.49
C LEU A 306 -17.10 16.31 -3.10
N HIS A 307 -16.41 15.17 -3.06
CA HIS A 307 -16.90 13.93 -3.66
C HIS A 307 -18.19 13.44 -3.01
N ARG A 308 -18.28 13.47 -1.67
CA ARG A 308 -19.53 13.16 -0.94
C ARG A 308 -20.66 14.08 -1.36
N ALA A 309 -20.43 15.39 -1.45
CA ALA A 309 -21.45 16.34 -1.88
C ALA A 309 -21.94 16.06 -3.32
N VAL A 310 -21.05 15.72 -4.26
CA VAL A 310 -21.44 15.33 -5.62
C VAL A 310 -22.28 14.05 -5.61
N ASN A 311 -21.86 13.04 -4.84
CA ASN A 311 -22.61 11.79 -4.71
C ASN A 311 -24.00 12.02 -4.09
N ASP A 312 -24.10 12.86 -3.06
CA ASP A 312 -25.37 13.23 -2.43
C ASP A 312 -26.29 13.99 -3.39
N ILE A 313 -25.74 14.91 -4.19
CA ILE A 313 -26.50 15.63 -5.22
C ILE A 313 -27.06 14.65 -6.26
N ARG A 314 -26.26 13.70 -6.72
CA ARG A 314 -26.68 12.69 -7.71
C ARG A 314 -27.74 11.75 -7.14
N ALA A 315 -27.57 11.33 -5.88
CA ALA A 315 -28.57 10.54 -5.17
C ALA A 315 -29.90 11.30 -5.04
N LEU A 316 -29.85 12.58 -4.66
CA LEU A 316 -31.04 13.43 -4.60
C LEU A 316 -31.73 13.55 -5.96
N LYS A 317 -30.98 13.81 -7.03
CA LYS A 317 -31.55 13.90 -8.38
C LYS A 317 -32.26 12.61 -8.80
N SER A 318 -31.68 11.46 -8.46
CA SER A 318 -32.30 10.14 -8.70
C SER A 318 -33.56 9.93 -7.87
N GLU A 319 -33.54 10.33 -6.59
CA GLU A 319 -34.68 10.28 -5.69
C GLU A 319 -35.85 11.14 -6.22
N VAL A 320 -35.58 12.39 -6.58
CA VAL A 320 -36.58 13.31 -7.14
C VAL A 320 -37.13 12.74 -8.46
N ALA A 321 -36.28 12.25 -9.37
CA ALA A 321 -36.73 11.65 -10.62
C ALA A 321 -37.67 10.45 -10.40
N THR A 322 -37.37 9.62 -9.39
CA THR A 322 -38.21 8.48 -9.01
C THR A 322 -39.57 8.94 -8.48
N ALA A 323 -39.57 9.90 -7.55
CA ALA A 323 -40.81 10.46 -7.01
C ALA A 323 -41.67 11.13 -8.11
N LEU A 324 -41.06 11.88 -9.03
CA LEU A 324 -41.80 12.47 -10.14
C LEU A 324 -42.45 11.41 -11.04
N LYS A 325 -41.75 10.29 -11.30
CA LYS A 325 -42.30 9.17 -12.06
C LYS A 325 -43.48 8.51 -11.34
N GLU A 326 -43.39 8.34 -10.02
CA GLU A 326 -44.48 7.79 -9.19
C GLU A 326 -45.66 8.76 -8.98
N ALA A 327 -45.42 10.07 -9.17
CA ALA A 327 -46.45 11.11 -9.08
C ALA A 327 -47.28 11.24 -10.35
N ASN A 328 -46.78 10.72 -11.46
CA ASN A 328 -47.43 10.86 -12.75
C ASN A 328 -48.89 10.36 -12.71
N GLY A 329 -49.82 11.21 -13.16
CA GLY A 329 -51.26 10.93 -13.13
C GLY A 329 -51.99 11.18 -11.79
N LYS A 330 -51.30 11.65 -10.74
CA LYS A 330 -51.91 12.01 -9.45
C LYS A 330 -52.20 13.51 -9.34
N ALA A 331 -53.16 13.90 -8.48
CA ALA A 331 -53.50 15.31 -8.24
C ALA A 331 -52.32 16.15 -7.71
N SER A 332 -51.38 15.53 -6.99
CA SER A 332 -50.16 16.15 -6.47
C SER A 332 -49.04 16.34 -7.50
N ALA A 333 -49.20 15.82 -8.73
CA ALA A 333 -48.14 15.77 -9.74
C ALA A 333 -47.61 17.17 -10.12
N ALA A 334 -48.50 18.16 -10.29
CA ALA A 334 -48.10 19.49 -10.75
C ALA A 334 -47.22 20.22 -9.72
N ALA A 335 -47.61 20.19 -8.44
CA ALA A 335 -46.86 20.84 -7.36
C ALA A 335 -45.52 20.14 -7.13
N LEU A 336 -45.51 18.80 -7.07
CA LEU A 336 -44.27 18.02 -6.92
C LEU A 336 -43.32 18.21 -8.10
N THR A 337 -43.84 18.34 -9.32
CA THR A 337 -43.02 18.58 -10.53
C THR A 337 -42.36 19.96 -10.48
N ALA A 338 -43.08 21.00 -10.05
CA ALA A 338 -42.52 22.33 -9.92
C ALA A 338 -41.43 22.38 -8.83
N GLU A 339 -41.70 21.83 -7.65
CA GLU A 339 -40.75 21.80 -6.54
C GLU A 339 -39.52 20.93 -6.86
N GLY A 340 -39.73 19.71 -7.34
CA GLY A 340 -38.66 18.79 -7.73
C GLY A 340 -37.82 19.32 -8.89
N GLY A 341 -38.44 19.98 -9.88
CA GLY A 341 -37.73 20.61 -11.00
C GLY A 341 -36.85 21.78 -10.54
N ALA A 342 -37.34 22.61 -9.63
CA ALA A 342 -36.54 23.69 -9.04
C ALA A 342 -35.36 23.15 -8.23
N LEU A 343 -35.61 22.10 -7.43
CA LEU A 343 -34.58 21.44 -6.62
C LEU A 343 -33.49 20.81 -7.48
N ILE A 344 -33.86 20.07 -8.53
CA ILE A 344 -32.91 19.49 -9.49
C ILE A 344 -32.08 20.58 -10.17
N LYS A 345 -32.71 21.71 -10.57
CA LYS A 345 -32.01 22.81 -11.22
C LYS A 345 -30.97 23.45 -10.30
N GLN A 346 -31.33 23.74 -9.05
CA GLN A 346 -30.40 24.30 -8.07
C GLN A 346 -29.27 23.31 -7.75
N ALA A 347 -29.60 22.04 -7.53
CA ALA A 347 -28.60 21.00 -7.30
C ALA A 347 -27.66 20.82 -8.51
N ALA A 348 -28.16 20.93 -9.74
CA ALA A 348 -27.34 20.87 -10.94
C ALA A 348 -26.39 22.07 -11.11
N GLN A 349 -26.81 23.27 -10.67
CA GLN A 349 -25.91 24.43 -10.66
C GLN A 349 -24.75 24.23 -9.69
N ILE A 350 -25.04 23.71 -8.48
CA ILE A 350 -24.00 23.41 -7.48
C ILE A 350 -23.08 22.30 -7.99
N GLU A 351 -23.62 21.18 -8.48
CA GLU A 351 -22.80 20.08 -9.03
C GLU A 351 -21.91 20.58 -10.17
N GLY A 352 -22.43 21.42 -11.06
CA GLY A 352 -21.66 21.99 -12.16
C GLY A 352 -20.51 22.88 -11.71
N LEU A 353 -20.60 23.51 -10.54
CA LEU A 353 -19.51 24.29 -9.93
C LEU A 353 -18.49 23.40 -9.20
N LEU A 354 -18.94 22.29 -8.62
CA LEU A 354 -18.08 21.31 -7.96
C LEU A 354 -17.32 20.44 -8.97
N MET A 355 -17.97 20.00 -10.05
CA MET A 355 -17.41 19.06 -11.02
C MET A 355 -17.95 19.30 -12.44
N GLN A 356 -17.09 19.09 -13.45
CA GLN A 356 -17.50 19.12 -14.83
C GLN A 356 -18.36 17.89 -15.19
N VAL A 357 -19.66 18.08 -15.33
CA VAL A 357 -20.64 17.00 -15.57
C VAL A 357 -20.69 16.49 -17.01
N ASN A 358 -20.07 17.20 -17.95
CA ASN A 358 -20.12 16.87 -19.38
C ASN A 358 -18.96 15.97 -19.86
N ILE A 359 -18.00 15.67 -18.97
CA ILE A 359 -16.86 14.82 -19.31
C ILE A 359 -17.34 13.39 -19.57
N LYS A 360 -16.94 12.83 -20.72
CA LYS A 360 -17.22 11.44 -21.14
C LYS A 360 -15.96 10.69 -21.60
N GLY A 361 -14.79 11.22 -21.28
CA GLY A 361 -13.49 10.71 -21.69
C GLY A 361 -12.38 11.52 -21.03
N SER A 362 -11.20 10.92 -20.90
CA SER A 362 -10.02 11.50 -20.24
C SER A 362 -9.58 12.85 -20.84
N GLU A 363 -9.61 12.98 -22.16
CA GLU A 363 -9.21 14.21 -22.87
C GLU A 363 -10.36 15.23 -23.04
N ALA A 364 -11.54 14.97 -22.46
CA ALA A 364 -12.66 15.90 -22.59
C ALA A 364 -12.40 17.24 -21.86
N ASN A 365 -11.42 17.29 -20.96
CA ASN A 365 -10.94 18.54 -20.35
C ASN A 365 -10.28 19.51 -21.37
N LEU A 366 -9.95 19.07 -22.59
CA LEU A 366 -9.58 19.96 -23.70
C LEU A 366 -10.78 20.79 -24.22
N ASN A 367 -12.00 20.27 -24.04
CA ASN A 367 -13.23 20.89 -24.55
C ASN A 367 -14.06 21.57 -23.47
N PHE A 368 -13.79 21.30 -22.19
CA PHE A 368 -14.56 21.80 -21.06
C PHE A 368 -13.64 22.37 -19.97
N PRO A 369 -14.03 23.44 -19.27
CA PRO A 369 -13.21 23.99 -18.19
C PRO A 369 -13.10 23.00 -17.02
N GLY A 370 -11.90 22.92 -16.44
CA GLY A 370 -11.64 22.19 -15.20
C GLY A 370 -12.30 22.89 -14.02
N MET A 371 -13.23 22.19 -13.36
CA MET A 371 -13.97 22.67 -12.19
C MET A 371 -13.25 22.25 -10.89
N LEU A 372 -13.81 22.59 -9.72
CA LEU A 372 -13.15 22.41 -8.42
C LEU A 372 -12.58 21.00 -8.20
N ASN A 373 -13.29 19.95 -8.62
CA ASN A 373 -12.81 18.57 -8.51
C ASN A 373 -11.45 18.34 -9.20
N GLU A 374 -11.31 18.80 -10.44
CA GLU A 374 -10.08 18.63 -11.23
C GLU A 374 -8.97 19.56 -10.70
N GLN A 375 -9.32 20.76 -10.25
CA GLN A 375 -8.36 21.71 -9.68
C GLN A 375 -7.78 21.19 -8.36
N ILE A 376 -8.62 20.68 -7.45
CA ILE A 376 -8.20 20.09 -6.17
C ILE A 376 -7.42 18.79 -6.42
N TYR A 377 -7.88 17.93 -7.36
CA TYR A 377 -7.16 16.73 -7.75
C TYR A 377 -5.76 17.05 -8.28
N SER A 378 -5.65 17.99 -9.22
CA SER A 378 -4.36 18.39 -9.78
C SER A 378 -3.44 19.01 -8.71
N PHE A 379 -4.01 19.83 -7.82
CA PHE A 379 -3.27 20.42 -6.71
C PHE A 379 -2.76 19.35 -5.73
N SER A 380 -3.54 18.30 -5.45
CA SER A 380 -3.10 17.20 -4.59
C SER A 380 -1.86 16.49 -5.14
N GLY A 381 -1.77 16.31 -6.47
CA GLY A 381 -0.61 15.73 -7.12
C GLY A 381 0.66 16.58 -6.99
N LEU A 382 0.53 17.92 -6.98
CA LEU A 382 1.66 18.82 -6.72
C LEU A 382 2.20 18.70 -5.29
N LEU A 383 1.38 18.22 -4.34
CA LEU A 383 1.84 18.05 -2.96
C LEU A 383 2.64 16.77 -2.73
N ASP A 384 2.61 15.85 -3.70
CA ASP A 384 3.27 14.55 -3.64
C ASP A 384 4.67 14.56 -4.28
N ASP A 385 5.21 15.71 -4.67
CA ASP A 385 6.44 15.79 -5.48
C ASP A 385 7.74 15.68 -4.67
N ALA A 386 7.76 16.21 -3.45
CA ALA A 386 8.95 16.23 -2.60
C ALA A 386 8.65 16.40 -1.10
N ASP A 387 9.56 15.88 -0.27
CA ASP A 387 9.57 16.09 1.18
C ASP A 387 10.13 17.49 1.51
N THR A 388 9.34 18.53 1.29
CA THR A 388 9.72 19.95 1.52
C THR A 388 8.60 20.72 2.21
N ALA A 389 8.87 21.97 2.61
CA ALA A 389 7.81 22.88 3.09
C ALA A 389 6.97 23.37 1.91
N PRO A 390 5.65 23.59 2.09
CA PRO A 390 4.84 24.18 1.05
C PRO A 390 5.31 25.62 0.76
N ASN A 391 5.35 25.99 -0.51
CA ASN A 391 5.73 27.35 -0.92
C ASN A 391 4.52 28.31 -0.80
N ALA A 392 4.79 29.62 -0.86
CA ALA A 392 3.74 30.64 -0.68
C ALA A 392 2.61 30.53 -1.72
N GLN A 393 2.94 30.18 -2.97
CA GLN A 393 1.97 30.01 -4.04
C GLN A 393 1.05 28.81 -3.77
N GLU A 394 1.59 27.70 -3.28
CA GLU A 394 0.79 26.53 -2.90
C GLU A 394 -0.21 26.87 -1.80
N ILE A 395 0.23 27.59 -0.77
CA ILE A 395 -0.64 28.02 0.35
C ILE A 395 -1.76 28.94 -0.15
N GLU A 396 -1.43 29.92 -1.00
CA GLU A 396 -2.40 30.86 -1.56
C GLU A 396 -3.40 30.16 -2.49
N THR A 397 -2.91 29.27 -3.37
CA THR A 397 -3.75 28.47 -4.26
C THR A 397 -4.70 27.59 -3.47
N TYR A 398 -4.22 26.90 -2.43
CA TYR A 398 -5.10 26.11 -1.56
C TYR A 398 -6.18 26.98 -0.89
N ALA A 399 -5.81 28.12 -0.32
CA ALA A 399 -6.77 29.02 0.33
C ALA A 399 -7.89 29.46 -0.62
N GLY A 400 -7.55 29.75 -1.88
CA GLY A 400 -8.52 30.09 -2.93
C GLY A 400 -9.45 28.93 -3.31
N LEU A 401 -8.91 27.71 -3.43
CA LEU A 401 -9.70 26.52 -3.73
C LEU A 401 -10.62 26.13 -2.57
N HIS A 402 -10.09 26.15 -1.34
CA HIS A 402 -10.84 25.88 -0.12
C HIS A 402 -12.01 26.85 0.04
N ALA A 403 -11.79 28.16 -0.15
CA ALA A 403 -12.86 29.16 -0.04
C ALA A 403 -13.98 28.93 -1.07
N GLN A 404 -13.63 28.57 -2.31
CA GLN A 404 -14.62 28.26 -3.34
C GLN A 404 -15.42 27.00 -3.00
N LEU A 405 -14.75 25.94 -2.55
CA LEU A 405 -15.40 24.71 -2.11
C LEU A 405 -16.34 24.98 -0.93
N ALA A 406 -15.85 25.68 0.10
CA ALA A 406 -16.63 26.01 1.29
C ALA A 406 -17.93 26.76 0.94
N ALA A 407 -17.88 27.69 -0.03
CA ALA A 407 -19.06 28.39 -0.54
C ALA A 407 -20.07 27.42 -1.19
N GLN A 408 -19.60 26.46 -2.02
CA GLN A 408 -20.49 25.48 -2.66
C GLN A 408 -21.06 24.46 -1.66
N LEU A 409 -20.27 24.00 -0.69
CA LEU A 409 -20.74 23.12 0.37
C LEU A 409 -21.77 23.82 1.26
N ALA A 410 -21.58 25.12 1.56
CA ALA A 410 -22.57 25.90 2.30
C ALA A 410 -23.88 26.04 1.50
N ALA A 411 -23.80 26.28 0.19
CA ALA A 411 -24.98 26.34 -0.69
C ALA A 411 -25.73 24.99 -0.73
N TRP A 412 -24.99 23.87 -0.82
CA TRP A 412 -25.56 22.52 -0.78
C TRP A 412 -26.25 22.23 0.56
N ASN A 413 -25.59 22.55 1.67
CA ASN A 413 -26.14 22.37 3.01
C ASN A 413 -27.41 23.22 3.24
N ALA A 414 -27.45 24.44 2.71
CA ALA A 414 -28.63 25.29 2.78
C ALA A 414 -29.80 24.71 1.97
N LEU A 415 -29.52 24.17 0.77
CA LEU A 415 -30.51 23.50 -0.07
C LEU A 415 -31.06 22.22 0.58
N GLY A 416 -30.19 21.45 1.23
CA GLY A 416 -30.56 20.23 1.98
C GLY A 416 -31.50 20.50 3.15
N LYS A 417 -31.24 21.55 3.94
CA LYS A 417 -32.03 21.89 5.14
C LYS A 417 -33.46 22.35 4.82
N SER A 418 -33.66 23.10 3.73
CA SER A 418 -34.97 23.70 3.41
C SER A 418 -35.66 23.02 2.24
N GLY A 419 -34.97 22.86 1.11
CA GLY A 419 -35.54 22.34 -0.13
C GLY A 419 -35.77 20.83 -0.12
N VAL A 420 -34.76 20.05 0.30
CA VAL A 420 -34.87 18.57 0.32
C VAL A 420 -35.87 18.10 1.38
N ALA A 421 -35.82 18.69 2.58
CA ALA A 421 -36.73 18.35 3.66
C ALA A 421 -38.20 18.66 3.29
N SER A 422 -38.45 19.82 2.68
CA SER A 422 -39.77 20.20 2.15
C SER A 422 -40.27 19.21 1.11
N PHE A 423 -39.44 18.92 0.09
CA PHE A 423 -39.81 18.01 -0.99
C PHE A 423 -40.13 16.60 -0.48
N ARG A 424 -39.30 16.05 0.42
CA ARG A 424 -39.54 14.73 1.01
C ARG A 424 -40.84 14.69 1.82
N ALA A 425 -41.14 15.74 2.59
CA ALA A 425 -42.39 15.83 3.34
C ALA A 425 -43.62 15.87 2.42
N HIS A 426 -43.57 16.66 1.34
CA HIS A 426 -44.64 16.70 0.34
C HIS A 426 -44.79 15.38 -0.43
N ALA A 427 -43.68 14.72 -0.78
CA ALA A 427 -43.70 13.42 -1.45
C ALA A 427 -44.32 12.33 -0.55
N GLN A 428 -43.98 12.31 0.73
CA GLN A 428 -44.59 11.40 1.72
C GLN A 428 -46.08 11.69 1.90
N GLY A 429 -46.47 12.96 2.04
CA GLY A 429 -47.87 13.38 2.11
C GLY A 429 -48.69 13.00 0.87
N ALA A 430 -48.03 12.88 -0.28
CA ALA A 430 -48.61 12.40 -1.53
C ALA A 430 -48.60 10.86 -1.70
N GLY A 431 -48.24 10.11 -0.65
CA GLY A 431 -48.25 8.64 -0.64
C GLY A 431 -47.09 8.01 -1.41
N GLN A 432 -45.95 8.70 -1.51
CA GLN A 432 -44.76 8.20 -2.19
C GLN A 432 -43.64 7.84 -1.23
N ARG A 433 -42.79 6.89 -1.63
CA ARG A 433 -41.59 6.56 -0.87
C ARG A 433 -40.55 7.65 -1.09
N ALA A 434 -40.52 8.64 -0.20
CA ALA A 434 -39.30 9.43 -0.02
C ALA A 434 -38.25 8.53 0.63
N GLY A 435 -37.04 8.49 0.09
CA GLY A 435 -35.97 7.61 0.58
C GLY A 435 -35.70 7.86 2.07
N ALA A 436 -35.42 6.79 2.82
CA ALA A 436 -35.04 6.91 4.22
C ALA A 436 -33.82 7.84 4.34
N THR A 437 -33.87 8.76 5.30
CA THR A 437 -32.73 9.59 5.70
C THR A 437 -31.53 8.69 5.98
N SER A 438 -30.54 8.70 5.09
CA SER A 438 -29.18 8.30 5.44
C SER A 438 -28.64 9.37 6.38
N THR A 439 -28.93 9.22 7.67
CA THR A 439 -28.10 9.84 8.72
C THR A 439 -26.80 9.06 8.76
N ALA A 440 -25.83 9.47 7.93
CA ALA A 440 -24.46 9.02 8.07
C ALA A 440 -23.84 9.69 9.31
N ARG A 441 -23.30 8.86 10.20
CA ARG A 441 -22.31 9.24 11.22
C ARG A 441 -20.94 9.37 10.57
#